data_AF-A0A816LNY0-F1
#
_entry.id   AF-A0A816LNY0-F1
#
_cell.length_a   1.000
_cell.length_b   1.000
_cell.length_c   1.000
_cell.angle_alpha   90.00
_cell.angle_beta   90.00
_cell.angle_gamma   90.00
#
_symmetry.space_group_name_H-M   'P 1'
#
loop_
_entity.id
_entity.type
_entity.pdbx_description
1 polymer ?
#
loop_
_entity_poly.entity_id
_entity_poly.type
_entity_poly.pdbx_seq_one_letter_code
_entity_poly.pdbx_strand_id
1 'polypeptide(L)'
;MSGAKLNKELYNNIVLLKLLNTNSVPKFQLEQSPFADDDDDESESSAAANQKEVVVTGRIFPDSDIYNQGSFKIEMKILNSFPFDPPEVRFLTPIYHPLVGQDGKFCNELLQKHAKWSNKISLPDVVKAVVKHIDDPNIDYALSVELGREYKENRAEFNRKALEYVKKHALPLFIM
;
A
#
# COMPACT_ATOMS: atom_id res chain seq x y z
N MET A 1 9.60 -14.17 20.69
CA MET A 1 10.21 -12.81 20.66
C MET A 1 9.37 -11.91 21.55
N SER A 2 9.99 -11.14 22.44
CA SER A 2 9.25 -10.26 23.37
C SER A 2 8.41 -9.22 22.59
N GLY A 3 7.15 -9.01 22.99
CA GLY A 3 6.24 -8.05 22.35
C GLY A 3 6.79 -6.62 22.31
N ALA A 4 7.66 -6.25 23.26
CA ALA A 4 8.33 -4.95 23.29
C ALA A 4 9.26 -4.72 22.09
N LYS A 5 9.88 -5.78 21.55
CA LYS A 5 10.79 -5.68 20.39
C LYS A 5 10.02 -5.49 19.07
N LEU A 6 8.82 -6.06 18.98
CA LEU A 6 7.93 -5.90 17.82
C LEU A 6 7.42 -4.46 17.72
N ASN A 7 7.01 -3.86 18.84
CA ASN A 7 6.53 -2.48 18.88
C ASN A 7 7.60 -1.48 18.41
N LYS A 8 8.87 -1.68 18.79
CA LYS A 8 9.98 -0.79 18.38
C LYS A 8 10.31 -0.90 16.87
N GLU A 9 10.36 -2.11 16.33
CA GLU A 9 10.61 -2.32 14.89
C GLU A 9 9.48 -1.75 14.03
N LEU A 10 8.23 -1.96 14.45
CA LEU A 10 7.05 -1.44 13.76
C LEU A 10 6.96 0.08 13.83
N TYR A 11 7.25 0.67 15.00
CA TYR A 11 7.36 2.11 15.17
C TYR A 11 8.38 2.72 14.19
N ASN A 12 9.60 2.15 14.14
CA ASN A 12 10.64 2.59 13.20
C ASN A 12 10.16 2.52 11.75
N ASN A 13 9.48 1.45 11.35
CA ASN A 13 8.94 1.31 10.00
C ASN A 13 7.89 2.38 9.67
N ILE A 14 7.04 2.75 10.63
CA ILE A 14 6.01 3.80 10.45
C ILE A 14 6.64 5.19 10.41
N VAL A 15 7.66 5.46 11.23
CA VAL A 15 8.45 6.69 11.12
C VAL A 15 9.08 6.81 9.74
N LEU A 16 9.64 5.72 9.19
CA LEU A 16 10.17 5.72 7.81
C LEU A 16 9.09 5.98 6.75
N LEU A 17 7.85 5.53 6.96
CA LEU A 17 6.73 5.87 6.07
C LEU A 17 6.44 7.38 6.07
N LYS A 18 6.52 8.05 7.23
CA LYS A 18 6.37 9.51 7.32
C LYS A 18 7.43 10.23 6.46
N LEU A 19 8.64 9.68 6.34
CA LEU A 19 9.72 10.27 5.55
C LEU A 19 9.53 10.13 4.02
N LEU A 20 8.69 9.21 3.54
CA LEU A 20 8.40 9.07 2.10
C LEU A 20 7.64 10.29 1.53
N ASN A 21 7.08 11.13 2.40
CA ASN A 21 6.42 12.39 2.04
C ASN A 21 7.36 13.52 1.62
N THR A 22 8.67 13.41 1.83
CA THR A 22 9.57 14.58 1.82
C THR A 22 10.06 15.00 0.41
N ASN A 23 9.65 14.31 -0.65
CA ASN A 23 9.98 14.69 -2.03
C ASN A 23 8.92 15.62 -2.64
N SER A 24 9.31 16.44 -3.62
CA SER A 24 8.44 17.44 -4.28
C SER A 24 7.14 16.88 -4.89
N VAL A 25 7.09 15.56 -5.14
CA VAL A 25 5.86 14.81 -5.41
C VAL A 25 5.88 13.58 -4.48
N PRO A 26 5.08 13.55 -3.41
CA PRO A 26 5.12 12.45 -2.45
C PRO A 26 4.63 11.18 -3.14
N LYS A 27 5.37 10.07 -3.04
CA LYS A 27 4.91 8.75 -3.54
C LYS A 27 3.89 8.11 -2.61
N PHE A 28 3.92 8.51 -1.35
CA PHE A 28 3.02 8.05 -0.31
C PHE A 28 2.87 9.10 0.77
N GLN A 29 1.63 9.33 1.18
CA GLN A 29 1.25 10.19 2.30
C GLN A 29 0.56 9.37 3.38
N LEU A 30 1.21 9.23 4.53
CA LEU A 30 0.59 8.64 5.71
C LEU A 30 -0.59 9.52 6.16
N GLU A 31 -1.76 8.91 6.37
CA GLU A 31 -2.96 9.60 6.86
C GLU A 31 -3.35 9.17 8.27
N GLN A 32 -3.21 7.88 8.61
CA GLN A 32 -3.51 7.37 9.94
C GLN A 32 -2.50 6.30 10.36
N SER A 33 -2.07 6.38 11.62
CA SER A 33 -1.15 5.46 12.27
C SER A 33 -1.65 5.20 13.70
N PRO A 34 -1.39 4.01 14.29
CA PRO A 34 -1.73 3.76 15.70
C PRO A 34 -0.82 4.50 16.69
N PHE A 35 0.32 5.02 16.23
CA PHE A 35 1.25 5.83 17.03
C PHE A 35 0.88 7.30 16.88
N ALA A 36 0.70 8.01 18.00
CA ALA A 36 0.43 9.44 18.02
C ALA A 36 1.60 10.23 17.42
N ASP A 37 1.32 11.46 16.99
CA ASP A 37 2.32 12.30 16.30
C ASP A 37 3.38 12.91 17.24
N ASP A 38 3.14 12.90 18.56
CA ASP A 38 3.92 13.68 19.55
C ASP A 38 4.72 12.82 20.57
N ASP A 39 4.78 11.50 20.42
CA ASP A 39 5.45 10.64 21.41
C ASP A 39 6.95 10.49 21.13
N ASP A 40 7.73 11.51 21.52
CA ASP A 40 9.19 11.42 21.73
C ASP A 40 9.55 10.52 22.93
N ASP A 41 8.56 10.00 23.65
CA ASP A 41 8.74 9.07 24.76
C ASP A 41 8.54 7.62 24.30
N GLU A 42 9.59 6.79 24.40
CA GLU A 42 9.55 5.33 24.25
C GLU A 42 8.60 4.63 25.26
N SER A 43 7.85 5.38 26.07
CA SER A 43 7.14 4.93 27.25
C SER A 43 5.63 5.04 27.21
N GLU A 44 4.95 4.85 26.07
CA GLU A 44 3.55 4.35 26.08
C GLU A 44 3.33 3.20 25.07
N SER A 45 4.12 2.13 25.27
CA SER A 45 4.00 0.83 24.60
C SER A 45 2.85 -0.05 25.14
N SER A 46 1.91 0.47 25.94
CA SER A 46 0.90 -0.37 26.61
C SER A 46 -0.37 -0.59 25.78
N ALA A 47 -0.78 0.36 24.93
CA ALA A 47 -1.98 0.23 24.08
C ALA A 47 -1.75 -0.70 22.88
N ALA A 48 -0.58 -0.62 22.24
CA ALA A 48 -0.22 -1.49 21.11
C ALA A 48 0.17 -2.93 21.54
N ALA A 49 0.63 -3.13 22.79
CA ALA A 49 1.11 -4.44 23.27
C ALA A 49 0.03 -5.53 23.31
N ASN A 50 -1.26 -5.18 23.35
CA ASN A 50 -2.37 -6.13 23.32
C ASN A 50 -3.10 -6.19 21.97
N GLN A 51 -2.69 -5.39 20.98
CA GLN A 51 -3.35 -5.39 19.67
C GLN A 51 -2.82 -6.58 18.85
N LYS A 52 -3.72 -7.44 18.34
CA LYS A 52 -3.36 -8.57 17.46
C LYS A 52 -2.95 -8.12 16.06
N GLU A 53 -3.32 -6.89 15.71
CA GLU A 53 -3.12 -6.28 14.41
C GLU A 53 -3.00 -4.76 14.55
N VAL A 54 -2.12 -4.19 13.75
CA VAL A 54 -1.93 -2.75 13.57
C VAL A 54 -2.42 -2.39 12.17
N VAL A 55 -3.19 -1.32 12.07
CA VAL A 55 -3.69 -0.80 10.79
C VAL A 55 -3.09 0.57 10.53
N VAL A 56 -2.54 0.74 9.33
CA VAL A 56 -1.98 2.00 8.84
C VAL A 56 -2.71 2.38 7.56
N THR A 57 -3.16 3.63 7.42
CA THR A 57 -3.74 4.12 6.17
C THR A 57 -2.94 5.28 5.60
N GLY A 58 -2.92 5.38 4.28
CA GLY A 58 -2.27 6.48 3.58
C GLY A 58 -2.67 6.52 2.11
N ARG A 59 -2.17 7.53 1.40
CA ARG A 59 -2.45 7.75 -0.02
C ARG A 59 -1.22 7.49 -0.85
N ILE A 60 -1.35 6.73 -1.93
CA ILE A 60 -0.31 6.59 -2.94
C ILE A 60 -0.54 7.55 -4.10
N PHE A 61 0.55 7.94 -4.75
CA PHE A 61 0.58 8.82 -5.91
C PHE A 61 1.39 8.16 -7.04
N PRO A 62 0.72 7.34 -7.88
CA PRO A 62 1.35 6.67 -9.02
C PRO A 62 1.82 7.67 -10.09
N ASP A 63 2.83 7.31 -10.89
CA ASP A 63 3.37 8.16 -11.97
C ASP A 63 2.77 7.89 -13.35
N SER A 64 2.18 6.72 -13.55
CA SER A 64 1.68 6.30 -14.86
C SER A 64 0.60 7.23 -15.40
N ASP A 65 0.58 7.39 -16.72
CA ASP A 65 -0.30 8.32 -17.45
C ASP A 65 -1.79 8.16 -17.12
N ILE A 66 -2.20 6.97 -16.69
CA ILE A 66 -3.57 6.64 -16.34
C ILE A 66 -3.88 7.07 -14.90
N TYR A 67 -3.03 6.67 -13.95
CA TYR A 67 -3.32 6.78 -12.52
C TYR A 67 -2.78 8.06 -11.89
N ASN A 68 -1.92 8.82 -12.58
CA ASN A 68 -1.32 10.05 -12.07
C ASN A 68 -2.27 11.25 -11.94
N GLN A 69 -3.52 11.14 -12.43
CA GLN A 69 -4.53 12.21 -12.35
C GLN A 69 -5.25 12.25 -10.99
N GLY A 70 -4.90 11.35 -10.07
CA GLY A 70 -5.45 11.33 -8.72
C GLY A 70 -4.57 10.52 -7.79
N SER A 71 -5.10 10.31 -6.59
CA SER A 71 -4.44 9.53 -5.54
C SER A 71 -5.37 8.47 -5.00
N PHE A 72 -4.79 7.42 -4.44
CA PHE A 72 -5.52 6.24 -4.01
C PHE A 72 -5.22 5.96 -2.56
N LYS A 73 -6.27 5.94 -1.73
CA LYS A 73 -6.14 5.56 -0.33
C LYS A 73 -5.96 4.06 -0.24
N ILE A 74 -4.92 3.64 0.47
CA ILE A 74 -4.60 2.26 0.80
C ILE A 74 -4.61 2.07 2.32
N GLU A 75 -4.88 0.84 2.71
CA GLU A 75 -4.78 0.32 4.06
C GLU A 75 -3.74 -0.78 4.09
N MET A 76 -2.86 -0.74 5.09
CA MET A 76 -1.92 -1.81 5.40
C MET A 76 -2.28 -2.39 6.76
N LYS A 77 -2.64 -3.67 6.77
CA LYS A 77 -2.89 -4.44 7.98
C LYS A 77 -1.66 -5.26 8.32
N ILE A 78 -1.06 -4.97 9.47
CA ILE A 78 0.18 -5.55 9.97
C ILE A 78 -0.16 -6.46 11.14
N LEU A 79 0.09 -7.75 10.98
CA LEU A 79 -0.16 -8.74 12.03
C LEU A 79 1.02 -8.83 13.00
N ASN A 80 0.79 -9.39 14.19
CA ASN A 80 1.84 -9.57 15.19
C ASN A 80 2.99 -10.51 14.77
N SER A 81 2.84 -11.21 13.64
CA SER A 81 3.88 -12.04 13.04
C SER A 81 4.81 -11.28 12.09
N PHE A 82 4.58 -9.99 11.82
CA PHE A 82 5.54 -9.14 11.12
C PHE A 82 6.89 -9.09 11.88
N PRO A 83 8.05 -9.05 11.21
CA PRO A 83 8.28 -9.08 9.76
C PRO A 83 8.34 -10.49 9.14
N PHE A 84 8.01 -11.56 9.88
CA PHE A 84 8.04 -12.93 9.34
C PHE A 84 6.90 -13.20 8.36
N ASP A 85 5.74 -12.61 8.62
CA ASP A 85 4.64 -12.56 7.66
C ASP A 85 4.53 -11.15 7.05
N PRO A 86 4.17 -11.05 5.75
CA PRO A 86 3.93 -9.79 5.07
C PRO A 86 2.70 -9.06 5.64
N PRO A 87 2.65 -7.72 5.53
CA PRO A 87 1.40 -7.01 5.74
C PRO A 87 0.39 -7.34 4.62
N GLU A 88 -0.90 -7.20 4.91
CA GLU A 88 -1.94 -7.21 3.89
C GLU A 88 -2.18 -5.79 3.39
N VAL A 89 -2.28 -5.61 2.06
CA VAL A 89 -2.54 -4.30 1.44
C VAL A 89 -3.90 -4.33 0.76
N ARG A 90 -4.71 -3.31 1.04
CA ARG A 90 -6.04 -3.12 0.44
C ARG A 90 -6.21 -1.69 -0.06
N PHE A 91 -6.74 -1.54 -1.26
CA PHE A 91 -7.20 -0.28 -1.80
C PHE A 91 -8.57 0.06 -1.20
N LEU A 92 -8.64 1.19 -0.50
CA LEU A 92 -9.90 1.76 -0.01
C LEU A 92 -10.56 2.62 -1.09
N THR A 93 -9.76 3.26 -1.94
CA THR A 93 -10.24 3.92 -3.15
C THR A 93 -10.40 2.89 -4.28
N PRO A 94 -11.60 2.76 -4.89
CA PRO A 94 -11.80 1.85 -6.02
C PRO A 94 -10.84 2.17 -7.17
N ILE A 95 -10.21 1.13 -7.73
CA ILE A 95 -9.27 1.25 -8.84
C ILE A 95 -9.51 0.12 -9.85
N TYR A 96 -9.48 0.45 -11.14
CA TYR A 96 -9.55 -0.56 -12.21
C TYR A 96 -8.13 -0.97 -12.58
N HIS A 97 -7.63 -2.05 -11.99
CA HIS A 97 -6.22 -2.45 -12.12
C HIS A 97 -6.08 -3.99 -12.12
N PRO A 98 -5.18 -4.59 -12.94
CA PRO A 98 -5.09 -6.05 -13.06
C PRO A 98 -4.73 -6.76 -11.74
N LEU A 99 -3.95 -6.09 -10.88
CA LEU A 99 -3.45 -6.64 -9.60
C LEU A 99 -4.34 -6.31 -8.39
N VAL A 100 -5.49 -5.65 -8.60
CA VAL A 100 -6.40 -5.26 -7.53
C VAL A 100 -7.75 -5.94 -7.72
N GLY A 101 -8.20 -6.67 -6.70
CA GLY A 101 -9.50 -7.33 -6.70
C GLY A 101 -10.66 -6.35 -6.60
N GLN A 102 -11.88 -6.81 -6.87
CA GLN A 102 -13.09 -6.00 -6.68
C GLN A 102 -13.32 -5.60 -5.20
N ASP A 103 -12.80 -6.39 -4.27
CA ASP A 103 -12.76 -6.09 -2.84
C ASP A 103 -11.62 -5.13 -2.48
N GLY A 104 -10.83 -4.64 -3.44
CA GLY A 104 -9.68 -3.78 -3.21
C GLY A 104 -8.43 -4.53 -2.75
N LYS A 105 -8.47 -5.85 -2.58
CA LYS A 105 -7.27 -6.61 -2.17
C LYS A 105 -6.18 -6.48 -3.24
N PHE A 106 -4.99 -6.07 -2.83
CA PHE A 106 -3.82 -6.02 -3.70
C PHE A 106 -3.00 -7.28 -3.52
N CYS A 107 -2.67 -7.94 -4.63
CA CYS A 107 -1.78 -9.08 -4.63
C CYS A 107 -0.59 -8.80 -5.53
N ASN A 108 0.61 -8.92 -4.98
CA ASN A 108 1.83 -9.04 -5.76
C ASN A 108 2.71 -10.15 -5.19
N GLU A 109 3.69 -10.56 -6.00
CA GLU A 109 4.71 -11.55 -5.63
C GLU A 109 5.51 -11.18 -4.36
N LEU A 110 5.68 -9.89 -4.09
CA LEU A 110 6.43 -9.41 -2.94
C LEU A 110 5.70 -9.70 -1.63
N LEU A 111 4.37 -9.62 -1.62
CA LEU A 111 3.52 -9.93 -0.46
C LEU A 111 3.17 -11.43 -0.35
N GLN A 112 3.72 -12.28 -1.22
CA GLN A 112 3.57 -13.73 -1.11
C GLN A 112 4.72 -14.32 -0.29
N LYS A 113 4.39 -14.88 0.89
CA LYS A 113 5.33 -15.44 1.87
C LYS A 113 6.38 -16.38 1.29
N HIS A 114 6.00 -17.19 0.29
CA HIS A 114 6.85 -18.22 -0.31
C HIS A 114 7.42 -17.83 -1.68
N ALA A 115 7.11 -16.63 -2.20
CA ALA A 115 7.63 -16.18 -3.49
C ALA A 115 8.83 -15.24 -3.29
N LYS A 116 8.59 -14.02 -2.81
CA LYS A 116 9.66 -13.00 -2.65
C LYS A 116 9.69 -12.32 -1.29
N TRP A 117 8.74 -12.59 -0.39
CA TRP A 117 8.77 -12.00 0.95
C TRP A 117 10.01 -12.44 1.73
N SER A 118 10.64 -11.50 2.43
CA SER A 118 11.65 -11.79 3.43
C SER A 118 11.50 -10.80 4.58
N ASN A 119 11.93 -11.20 5.79
CA ASN A 119 11.87 -10.35 6.98
C ASN A 119 12.83 -9.13 6.96
N LYS A 120 13.51 -8.90 5.83
CA LYS A 120 14.33 -7.71 5.56
C LYS A 120 13.55 -6.62 4.82
N ILE A 121 12.35 -6.93 4.32
CA ILE A 121 11.52 -5.98 3.56
C ILE A 121 10.78 -5.09 4.56
N SER A 122 10.97 -3.78 4.43
CA SER A 122 10.34 -2.78 5.29
C SER A 122 8.95 -2.35 4.78
N LEU A 123 8.13 -1.71 5.62
CA LEU A 123 6.85 -1.12 5.16
C LEU A 123 7.04 -0.08 4.04
N PRO A 124 8.07 0.80 4.08
CA PRO A 124 8.43 1.64 2.94
C PRO A 124 8.70 0.86 1.65
N ASP A 125 9.36 -0.29 1.72
CA ASP A 125 9.62 -1.12 0.53
C ASP A 125 8.34 -1.73 -0.02
N VAL A 126 7.40 -2.12 0.86
CA VAL A 126 6.05 -2.54 0.47
C VAL A 126 5.34 -1.42 -0.28
N VAL A 127 5.32 -0.20 0.25
CA VAL A 127 4.68 0.96 -0.40
C VAL A 127 5.31 1.26 -1.76
N LYS A 128 6.65 1.29 -1.85
CA LYS A 128 7.37 1.46 -3.13
C LYS A 128 6.99 0.37 -4.13
N ALA A 129 6.86 -0.88 -3.67
CA ALA A 129 6.44 -1.98 -4.51
C ALA A 129 4.99 -1.80 -4.99
N VAL A 130 4.06 -1.38 -4.12
CA VAL A 130 2.68 -1.08 -4.52
C VAL A 130 2.66 -0.05 -5.64
N VAL A 131 3.30 1.12 -5.44
CA VAL A 131 3.37 2.19 -6.46
C VAL A 131 3.94 1.66 -7.77
N LYS A 132 5.09 0.98 -7.72
CA LYS A 132 5.73 0.39 -8.91
C LYS A 132 4.79 -0.55 -9.67
N HIS A 133 4.05 -1.39 -8.97
CA HIS A 133 3.15 -2.37 -9.60
C HIS A 133 1.84 -1.76 -10.09
N ILE A 134 1.43 -0.60 -9.56
CA ILE A 134 0.34 0.19 -10.14
C ILE A 134 0.79 0.85 -11.45
N ASP A 135 2.04 1.30 -11.51
CA ASP A 135 2.58 1.94 -12.71
C ASP A 135 2.94 0.94 -13.81
N ASP A 136 3.50 -0.21 -13.44
CA ASP A 136 3.91 -1.28 -14.36
C ASP A 136 3.50 -2.66 -13.81
N PRO A 137 2.25 -3.10 -14.05
CA PRO A 137 1.75 -4.35 -13.51
C PRO A 137 2.34 -5.57 -14.22
N ASN A 138 2.84 -6.51 -13.41
CA ASN A 138 3.14 -7.86 -13.88
C ASN A 138 1.85 -8.69 -14.00
N ILE A 139 1.32 -8.80 -15.22
CA ILE A 139 0.04 -9.48 -15.51
C ILE A 139 0.01 -10.98 -15.17
N ASP A 140 1.15 -11.63 -14.94
CA ASP A 140 1.18 -13.03 -14.49
C ASP A 140 0.52 -13.20 -13.12
N TYR A 141 0.42 -12.11 -12.34
CA TYR A 141 -0.26 -12.06 -11.05
C TYR A 141 -1.63 -11.36 -11.10
N ALA A 142 -2.21 -11.19 -12.30
CA ALA A 142 -3.53 -10.59 -12.44
C ALA A 142 -4.58 -11.37 -11.62
N LEU A 143 -5.37 -10.65 -10.81
CA LEU A 143 -6.42 -11.24 -9.99
C LEU A 143 -7.69 -11.56 -10.77
N SER A 144 -7.82 -11.01 -11.98
CA SER A 144 -8.88 -11.35 -12.91
C SER A 144 -8.29 -11.71 -14.27
N VAL A 145 -8.65 -12.90 -14.74
CA VAL A 145 -8.25 -13.41 -16.07
C VAL A 145 -8.76 -12.48 -17.17
N GLU A 146 -9.98 -11.97 -17.03
CA GLU A 146 -10.59 -11.07 -18.01
C GLU A 146 -9.84 -9.74 -18.08
N LEU A 147 -9.54 -9.13 -16.92
CA LEU A 147 -8.76 -7.88 -16.83
C LEU A 147 -7.33 -8.06 -17.35
N GLY A 148 -6.67 -9.16 -16.98
CA GLY A 148 -5.33 -9.49 -17.48
C GLY A 148 -5.31 -9.66 -19.00
N ARG A 149 -6.33 -10.33 -19.55
CA ARG A 149 -6.50 -10.49 -21.00
C ARG A 149 -6.79 -9.15 -21.68
N GLU A 150 -7.69 -8.33 -21.14
CA GLU A 150 -7.99 -7.00 -21.68
C GLU A 150 -6.74 -6.11 -21.67
N TYR A 151 -5.97 -6.09 -20.58
CA TYR A 151 -4.72 -5.35 -20.47
C TYR A 151 -3.70 -5.76 -21.54
N LYS A 152 -3.61 -7.06 -21.85
CA LYS A 152 -2.66 -7.63 -22.81
C LYS A 152 -3.10 -7.51 -24.26
N GLU A 153 -4.37 -7.80 -24.54
CA GLU A 153 -4.92 -7.94 -25.90
C GLU A 153 -5.62 -6.67 -26.39
N ASN A 154 -6.16 -5.85 -25.49
CA ASN A 154 -6.92 -4.64 -25.83
C ASN A 154 -6.54 -3.46 -24.92
N ARG A 155 -5.27 -3.06 -24.99
CA ARG A 155 -4.72 -2.02 -24.12
C ARG A 155 -5.45 -0.67 -24.24
N ALA A 156 -5.95 -0.33 -25.42
CA ALA A 156 -6.69 0.91 -25.63
C ALA A 156 -8.00 0.95 -24.82
N GLU A 157 -8.77 -0.14 -24.84
CA GLU A 157 -10.01 -0.23 -24.07
C GLU A 157 -9.75 -0.29 -22.56
N PHE A 158 -8.72 -1.04 -22.15
CA PHE A 158 -8.27 -1.05 -20.75
C PHE A 158 -7.96 0.38 -20.27
N ASN A 159 -7.14 1.11 -21.03
CA ASN A 159 -6.74 2.48 -20.68
C ASN A 159 -7.96 3.41 -20.59
N ARG A 160 -8.91 3.29 -21.52
CA ARG A 160 -10.15 4.09 -21.51
C ARG A 160 -10.96 3.84 -20.23
N LYS A 161 -11.21 2.58 -19.88
CA LYS A 161 -11.95 2.21 -18.67
C LYS A 161 -11.22 2.62 -17.39
N ALA A 162 -9.90 2.42 -17.35
CA ALA A 162 -9.08 2.79 -16.21
C ALA A 162 -9.10 4.31 -15.98
N LEU A 163 -8.97 5.11 -17.04
CA LEU A 163 -9.10 6.57 -16.96
C LEU A 163 -10.49 7.02 -16.49
N GLU A 164 -11.56 6.38 -16.96
CA GLU A 164 -12.93 6.66 -16.48
C GLU A 164 -13.09 6.35 -14.99
N TYR A 165 -12.50 5.23 -14.54
CA TYR A 165 -12.47 4.88 -13.12
C TYR A 165 -11.70 5.90 -12.29
N VAL A 166 -10.53 6.34 -12.75
CA VAL A 166 -9.72 7.37 -12.09
C VAL A 166 -10.53 8.63 -11.91
N LYS A 167 -11.15 9.15 -12.99
CA LYS A 167 -11.97 10.37 -12.93
C LYS A 167 -13.15 10.27 -11.96
N LYS A 168 -13.71 9.07 -11.80
CA LYS A 168 -14.89 8.83 -10.95
C LYS A 168 -14.54 8.61 -9.48
N HIS A 169 -13.40 7.97 -9.21
CA HIS A 169 -13.11 7.41 -7.88
C HIS A 169 -11.85 7.95 -7.23
N ALA A 170 -10.85 8.38 -7.99
CA ALA A 170 -9.58 8.82 -7.43
C ALA A 170 -9.76 10.09 -6.61
N LEU A 171 -8.95 10.21 -5.55
CA LEU A 171 -8.98 11.37 -4.67
C LEU A 171 -8.12 12.50 -5.26
N PRO A 172 -8.48 13.78 -5.04
CA PRO A 172 -7.72 14.93 -5.58
C PRO A 172 -6.25 14.93 -5.13
N LEU A 173 -5.32 15.26 -6.01
CA LEU A 173 -3.88 15.28 -5.68
C LEU A 173 -3.51 16.26 -4.55
N PHE A 174 -4.31 17.31 -4.35
CA PHE A 174 -4.16 18.28 -3.27
C PHE A 174 -5.44 18.31 -2.42
N ILE A 175 -5.27 18.30 -1.10
CA ILE A 175 -6.35 18.69 -0.18
C ILE A 175 -6.34 20.23 -0.19
N MET A 176 -7.38 20.86 -0.74
CA MET A 176 -7.58 22.31 -0.62
C MET A 176 -7.94 22.70 0.81
#